data_AF-A0A962TAM7-F1
#
_entry.id   AF-A0A962TAM7-F1
#
_cell.length_a   1.000
_cell.length_b   1.000
_cell.length_c   1.000
_cell.angle_alpha   90.00
_cell.angle_beta   90.00
_cell.angle_gamma   90.00
#
_symmetry.space_group_name_H-M   'P 1'
#
loop_
_entity.id
_entity.type
_entity.pdbx_description
1 polymer ?
#
loop_
_entity_poly.entity_id
_entity_poly.type
_entity_poly.pdbx_seq_one_letter_code
_entity_poly.pdbx_strand_id
1 'polypeptide(L)'
;PSSSSELVFSSKLGYSTSDQFASVQVSLDGGATWHGLFTQNVTTNGLQDSAFVNRSISLAAFADRIVRFRAVYGFDGAGSYYPGTSNSVSFLLDNIQVTNASVVVSETVQNLGGGSGFNFTPMDETAYAFSARAIYWTGYSASDWAPLFYVMPQPGGPEPPPSIDWLFMVLPMLLE
;
A
#
# COMPACT_ATOMS: atom_id res chain seq x y z
N PRO A 1 -2.48 8.72 0.30
CA PRO A 1 -1.38 9.71 0.49
C PRO A 1 -1.70 11.01 -0.25
N SER A 2 -1.10 12.15 0.13
CA SER A 2 -1.10 13.40 -0.64
C SER A 2 0.29 13.65 -1.25
N SER A 3 0.44 14.73 -2.03
CA SER A 3 1.74 15.14 -2.60
C SER A 3 2.78 15.52 -1.55
N SER A 4 2.37 15.82 -0.31
CA SER A 4 3.25 16.10 0.83
C SER A 4 3.27 14.97 1.87
N SER A 5 2.77 13.78 1.53
CA SER A 5 2.86 12.61 2.40
C SER A 5 4.26 12.03 2.42
N GLU A 6 4.64 11.54 3.59
CA GLU A 6 5.86 10.76 3.81
C GLU A 6 5.52 9.49 4.60
N LEU A 7 6.23 8.40 4.30
CA LEU A 7 6.32 7.24 5.18
C LEU A 7 7.53 7.46 6.10
N VAL A 8 7.26 7.58 7.40
CA VAL A 8 8.26 7.80 8.44
C VAL A 8 8.30 6.57 9.33
N PHE A 9 9.51 6.09 9.65
CA PHE A 9 9.71 4.99 10.59
C PHE A 9 11.13 5.00 11.15
N SER A 10 11.31 4.40 12.31
CA SER A 10 12.63 4.05 12.85
C SER A 10 12.97 2.62 12.43
N SER A 11 14.18 2.39 11.92
CA SER A 11 14.65 1.06 11.52
C SER A 11 15.95 0.66 12.21
N LYS A 12 16.10 -0.61 12.54
CA LYS A 12 17.38 -1.18 12.97
C LYS A 12 17.60 -2.54 12.30
N LEU A 13 18.64 -2.66 11.51
CA LEU A 13 19.10 -3.94 10.97
C LEU A 13 20.16 -4.55 11.89
N GLY A 14 19.93 -5.79 12.32
CA GLY A 14 20.84 -6.54 13.17
C GLY A 14 22.12 -7.01 12.46
N TYR A 15 22.65 -8.15 12.90
CA TYR A 15 23.71 -8.86 12.20
C TYR A 15 23.18 -9.44 10.90
N SER A 16 23.85 -9.09 9.81
CA SER A 16 23.49 -9.48 8.45
C SER A 16 24.76 -9.67 7.61
N THR A 17 24.66 -10.46 6.56
CA THR A 17 25.70 -10.67 5.56
C THR A 17 25.41 -9.85 4.31
N SER A 18 26.39 -9.70 3.41
CA SER A 18 26.24 -9.01 2.12
C SER A 18 25.15 -9.58 1.20
N ASP A 19 24.75 -10.83 1.47
CA ASP A 19 23.74 -11.58 0.74
C ASP A 19 22.32 -11.36 1.30
N GLN A 20 22.21 -10.56 2.38
CA GLN A 20 20.96 -10.19 3.02
C GLN A 20 20.64 -8.71 2.78
N PHE A 21 19.35 -8.39 2.75
CA PHE A 21 18.88 -7.02 2.59
C PHE A 21 17.60 -6.76 3.37
N ALA A 22 17.42 -5.52 3.82
CA ALA A 22 16.16 -5.06 4.40
C ALA A 22 15.47 -4.10 3.44
N SER A 23 14.17 -4.26 3.23
CA SER A 23 13.40 -3.43 2.30
C SER A 23 12.04 -3.07 2.87
N VAL A 24 11.57 -1.87 2.53
CA VAL A 24 10.17 -1.48 2.67
C VAL A 24 9.60 -1.31 1.28
N GLN A 25 8.43 -1.88 1.05
CA GLN A 25 7.78 -1.95 -0.25
C GLN A 25 6.36 -1.42 -0.18
N VAL A 26 5.86 -0.98 -1.32
CA VAL A 26 4.49 -0.47 -1.51
C VAL A 26 3.76 -1.29 -2.56
N SER A 27 2.45 -1.45 -2.37
CA SER A 27 1.54 -2.05 -3.34
C SER A 27 0.39 -1.11 -3.66
N LEU A 28 0.01 -1.08 -4.93
CA LEU A 28 -1.10 -0.29 -5.48
C LEU A 28 -2.28 -1.16 -5.94
N ASP A 29 -2.23 -2.47 -5.71
CA ASP A 29 -3.19 -3.45 -6.26
C ASP A 29 -3.76 -4.39 -5.19
N GLY A 30 -3.68 -3.98 -3.92
CA GLY A 30 -4.14 -4.76 -2.77
C GLY A 30 -3.13 -5.80 -2.27
N GLY A 31 -1.87 -5.72 -2.71
CA GLY A 31 -0.79 -6.60 -2.29
C GLY A 31 -0.49 -7.73 -3.26
N ALA A 32 -1.00 -7.68 -4.49
CA ALA A 32 -0.70 -8.67 -5.52
C ALA A 32 0.70 -8.43 -6.11
N THR A 33 1.07 -7.17 -6.34
CA THR A 33 2.41 -6.75 -6.74
C THR A 33 2.99 -5.73 -5.75
N TRP A 34 4.32 -5.65 -5.71
CA TRP A 34 5.06 -4.86 -4.72
C TRP A 34 6.26 -4.18 -5.36
N HIS A 35 6.43 -2.90 -5.05
CA HIS A 35 7.50 -2.05 -5.54
C HIS A 35 8.37 -1.57 -4.37
N GLY A 36 9.69 -1.46 -4.59
CA GLY A 36 10.61 -0.97 -3.57
C GLY A 36 10.41 0.52 -3.26
N LEU A 37 10.27 0.87 -1.98
CA LEU A 37 10.35 2.25 -1.49
C LEU A 37 11.69 2.56 -0.84
N PHE A 38 12.20 1.60 -0.08
CA PHE A 38 13.48 1.71 0.61
C PHE A 38 14.16 0.35 0.60
N THR A 39 15.48 0.37 0.44
CA THR A 39 16.32 -0.81 0.55
C THR A 39 17.61 -0.43 1.26
N GLN A 40 17.95 -1.19 2.30
CA GLN A 40 19.24 -1.19 2.96
C GLN A 40 19.97 -2.47 2.58
N ASN A 41 20.92 -2.34 1.65
CA ASN A 41 21.83 -3.40 1.28
C ASN A 41 22.96 -3.50 2.30
N VAL A 42 23.42 -4.72 2.56
CA VAL A 42 24.57 -4.97 3.41
C VAL A 42 25.83 -5.01 2.55
N THR A 43 26.84 -4.23 2.90
CA THR A 43 28.12 -4.22 2.17
C THR A 43 29.20 -5.01 2.88
N THR A 44 29.05 -5.20 4.19
CA THR A 44 30.03 -5.89 5.05
C THR A 44 29.31 -6.78 6.04
N ASN A 45 29.74 -8.03 6.18
CA ASN A 45 29.17 -8.98 7.13
C ASN A 45 29.39 -8.50 8.58
N GLY A 46 28.34 -8.58 9.40
CA GLY A 46 28.40 -8.22 10.80
C GLY A 46 27.19 -7.40 11.25
N LEU A 47 27.32 -6.71 12.38
CA LEU A 47 26.30 -5.80 12.87
C LEU A 47 26.14 -4.62 11.91
N GLN A 48 24.91 -4.37 11.46
CA GLN A 48 24.62 -3.28 10.52
C GLN A 48 24.32 -1.97 11.28
N ASP A 49 23.30 -1.98 12.14
CA ASP A 49 22.90 -0.81 12.91
C ASP A 49 23.08 -1.06 14.41
N SER A 50 23.85 -0.21 15.09
CA SER A 50 24.00 -0.27 16.56
C SER A 50 22.77 0.27 17.30
N ALA A 51 22.05 1.22 16.69
CA ALA A 51 20.84 1.87 17.21
C ALA A 51 19.78 2.04 16.11
N PHE A 52 18.56 2.41 16.49
CA PHE A 52 17.52 2.75 15.52
C PHE A 52 17.88 4.02 14.74
N VAL A 53 17.64 4.00 13.44
CA VAL A 53 17.84 5.11 12.50
C VAL A 53 16.48 5.55 11.97
N ASN A 54 16.19 6.85 12.04
CA ASN A 54 14.97 7.39 11.45
C ASN A 54 15.08 7.46 9.92
N ARG A 55 14.03 7.01 9.26
CA ARG A 55 13.85 7.04 7.81
C ARG A 55 12.62 7.88 7.49
N SER A 56 12.72 8.72 6.47
CA SER A 56 11.57 9.39 5.86
C SER A 56 11.64 9.22 4.35
N ILE A 57 10.54 8.77 3.75
CA ILE A 57 10.43 8.47 2.32
C ILE A 57 9.23 9.24 1.77
N SER A 58 9.46 10.06 0.75
CA SER A 58 8.36 10.76 0.08
C SER A 58 7.40 9.77 -0.57
N LEU A 59 6.10 10.01 -0.40
CA LEU A 59 5.02 9.27 -1.04
C LEU A 59 4.32 10.08 -2.15
N ALA A 60 4.92 11.19 -2.59
CA ALA A 60 4.31 12.08 -3.58
C ALA A 60 3.92 11.38 -4.89
N ALA A 61 4.70 10.37 -5.31
CA ALA A 61 4.42 9.56 -6.49
C ALA A 61 3.13 8.70 -6.36
N PHE A 62 2.62 8.54 -5.14
CA PHE A 62 1.42 7.76 -4.82
C PHE A 62 0.30 8.65 -4.25
N ALA A 63 0.36 9.96 -4.51
CA ALA A 63 -0.70 10.89 -4.15
C ALA A 63 -2.05 10.42 -4.71
N ASP A 64 -3.08 10.55 -3.88
CA ASP A 64 -4.47 10.19 -4.16
C ASP A 64 -4.65 8.73 -4.61
N ARG A 65 -3.82 7.81 -4.14
CA ARG A 65 -3.97 6.36 -4.38
C ARG A 65 -4.12 5.60 -3.07
N ILE A 66 -4.79 4.45 -3.12
CA ILE A 66 -4.75 3.47 -2.03
C ILE A 66 -3.41 2.75 -2.11
N VAL A 67 -2.72 2.67 -0.97
CA VAL A 67 -1.42 2.02 -0.87
C VAL A 67 -1.42 1.04 0.28
N ARG A 68 -0.71 -0.08 0.12
CA ARG A 68 -0.35 -0.99 1.22
C ARG A 68 1.16 -1.02 1.35
N PHE A 69 1.66 -1.15 2.58
CA PHE A 69 3.09 -1.24 2.84
C PHE A 69 3.44 -2.62 3.40
N ARG A 70 4.66 -3.09 3.12
CA ARG A 70 5.24 -4.24 3.82
C ARG A 70 6.73 -4.01 4.06
N ALA A 71 7.24 -4.64 5.11
CA ALA A 71 8.68 -4.80 5.31
C ALA A 71 9.10 -6.20 4.87
N VAL A 72 10.29 -6.31 4.27
CA VAL A 72 10.89 -7.56 3.82
C VAL A 72 12.32 -7.60 4.35
N TYR A 73 12.68 -8.69 5.01
CA TYR A 73 14.07 -9.03 5.29
C TYR A 73 14.40 -10.26 4.45
N GLY A 74 15.19 -10.03 3.41
CA GLY A 74 15.45 -11.00 2.35
C GLY A 74 16.87 -11.53 2.37
N PHE A 75 17.04 -12.66 1.69
CA PHE A 75 18.31 -13.31 1.40
C PHE A 75 18.31 -13.68 -0.08
N ASP A 76 19.38 -13.34 -0.80
CA ASP A 76 19.48 -13.51 -2.25
C ASP A 76 19.74 -14.96 -2.69
N GLY A 77 20.05 -15.86 -1.75
CA GLY A 77 20.16 -17.30 -2.00
C GLY A 77 21.55 -17.80 -2.37
N ALA A 78 22.52 -16.92 -2.64
CA ALA A 78 23.80 -17.33 -3.22
C ALA A 78 24.93 -17.53 -2.19
N GLY A 79 24.77 -17.04 -0.96
CA GLY A 79 25.85 -17.05 0.02
C GLY A 79 25.45 -17.45 1.43
N SER A 80 25.86 -16.65 2.40
CA SER A 80 25.69 -16.94 3.83
C SER A 80 24.66 -16.02 4.46
N TYR A 81 24.06 -16.42 5.57
CA TYR A 81 23.18 -15.55 6.35
C TYR A 81 23.39 -15.80 7.84
N TYR A 82 23.02 -14.83 8.68
CA TYR A 82 22.95 -15.07 10.12
C TYR A 82 21.62 -15.76 10.45
N PRO A 83 21.62 -17.02 10.92
CA PRO A 83 20.40 -17.73 11.22
C PRO A 83 19.80 -17.29 12.56
N GLY A 84 18.48 -17.43 12.68
CA GLY A 84 17.74 -17.16 13.91
C GLY A 84 16.68 -16.08 13.76
N THR A 85 16.01 -15.76 14.85
CA THR A 85 14.88 -14.82 14.90
C THR A 85 14.99 -13.83 16.06
N SER A 86 16.14 -13.80 16.74
CA SER A 86 16.37 -12.80 17.79
C SER A 86 16.43 -11.40 17.19
N ASN A 87 16.18 -10.39 18.03
CA ASN A 87 16.31 -8.98 17.64
C ASN A 87 17.70 -8.65 17.08
N SER A 88 18.74 -9.38 17.48
CA SER A 88 20.11 -9.16 17.02
C SER A 88 20.38 -9.60 15.59
N VAL A 89 19.52 -10.40 14.96
CA VAL A 89 19.69 -10.88 13.56
C VAL A 89 18.49 -10.55 12.68
N SER A 90 17.66 -9.60 13.13
CA SER A 90 16.39 -9.25 12.47
C SER A 90 16.40 -7.84 11.91
N PHE A 91 15.44 -7.56 11.03
CA PHE A 91 15.08 -6.20 10.63
C PHE A 91 13.93 -5.69 11.51
N LEU A 92 14.22 -4.72 12.36
CA LEU A 92 13.26 -4.15 13.31
C LEU A 92 12.75 -2.81 12.80
N LEU A 93 11.45 -2.57 12.93
CA LEU A 93 10.80 -1.31 12.63
C LEU A 93 10.02 -0.83 13.84
N ASP A 94 10.02 0.48 14.07
CA ASP A 94 9.27 1.15 15.14
C ASP A 94 8.81 2.55 14.67
N ASN A 95 7.93 3.19 15.44
CA ASN A 95 7.44 4.56 15.19
C ASN A 95 6.93 4.78 13.76
N ILE A 96 6.21 3.79 13.22
CA ILE A 96 5.73 3.82 11.84
C ILE A 96 4.56 4.81 11.72
N GLN A 97 4.71 5.79 10.84
CA GLN A 97 3.71 6.81 10.58
C GLN A 97 3.64 7.13 9.09
N VAL A 98 2.44 7.39 8.60
CA VAL A 98 2.23 8.05 7.30
C VAL A 98 1.69 9.45 7.56
N THR A 99 2.37 10.47 7.04
CA THR A 99 1.99 11.87 7.24
C THR A 99 1.02 12.34 6.14
N ASN A 100 0.20 13.35 6.45
CA ASN A 100 -0.65 14.05 5.48
C ASN A 100 -1.48 13.13 4.56
N ALA A 101 -2.01 12.03 5.11
CA ALA A 101 -2.73 11.01 4.35
C ALA A 101 -4.07 10.68 4.99
N SER A 102 -5.05 10.35 4.15
CA SER A 102 -6.29 9.72 4.59
C SER A 102 -6.08 8.22 4.80
N VAL A 103 -6.78 7.67 5.79
CA VAL A 103 -6.82 6.23 6.07
C VAL A 103 -8.08 5.65 5.46
N VAL A 104 -7.93 4.52 4.78
CA VAL A 104 -9.07 3.72 4.31
C VAL A 104 -9.62 2.96 5.52
N VAL A 105 -10.85 3.26 5.94
CA VAL A 105 -11.48 2.62 7.12
C VAL A 105 -12.44 1.49 6.76
N SER A 106 -12.95 1.48 5.53
CA SER A 106 -13.72 0.38 4.94
C SER A 106 -13.36 0.30 3.46
N GLU A 107 -13.41 -0.88 2.85
CA GLU A 107 -13.21 -1.08 1.42
C GLU A 107 -14.14 -2.18 0.94
N THR A 108 -15.07 -1.83 0.05
CA THR A 108 -15.80 -2.82 -0.75
C THR A 108 -15.14 -2.92 -2.11
N VAL A 109 -15.12 -4.09 -2.75
CA VAL A 109 -14.62 -4.26 -4.12
C VAL A 109 -15.66 -5.01 -4.92
N GLN A 110 -16.17 -4.39 -5.98
CA GLN A 110 -17.13 -4.99 -6.90
C GLN A 110 -16.52 -5.24 -8.28
N ASN A 111 -16.79 -6.38 -8.90
CA ASN A 111 -16.44 -6.66 -10.29
C ASN A 111 -17.61 -6.29 -11.20
N LEU A 112 -17.39 -5.39 -12.16
CA LEU A 112 -18.43 -4.89 -13.09
C LEU A 112 -18.63 -5.72 -14.38
N GLY A 113 -17.94 -6.85 -14.53
CA GLY A 113 -18.00 -7.66 -15.74
C GLY A 113 -17.52 -6.91 -16.98
N GLY A 114 -18.09 -7.19 -18.16
CA GLY A 114 -17.74 -6.45 -19.39
C GLY A 114 -18.33 -5.03 -19.50
N GLY A 115 -18.97 -4.51 -18.44
CA GLY A 115 -19.62 -3.20 -18.46
C GLY A 115 -18.67 -2.06 -18.13
N SER A 116 -18.92 -0.87 -18.68
CA SER A 116 -18.14 0.36 -18.43
C SER A 116 -18.77 1.29 -17.39
N GLY A 117 -19.72 0.80 -16.59
CA GLY A 117 -20.49 1.63 -15.67
C GLY A 117 -21.14 0.84 -14.55
N PHE A 118 -21.58 1.57 -13.53
CA PHE A 118 -22.24 1.04 -12.34
C PHE A 118 -23.26 2.04 -11.82
N ASN A 119 -24.21 1.53 -11.03
CA ASN A 119 -25.10 2.37 -10.25
C ASN A 119 -24.57 2.45 -8.83
N PHE A 120 -24.60 3.66 -8.25
CA PHE A 120 -24.22 3.91 -6.88
C PHE A 120 -25.29 4.77 -6.22
N THR A 121 -25.80 4.28 -5.09
CA THR A 121 -26.72 5.02 -4.22
C THR A 121 -25.98 5.29 -2.92
N PRO A 122 -25.61 6.55 -2.62
CA PRO A 122 -25.01 6.91 -1.34
C PRO A 122 -25.91 6.49 -0.17
N MET A 123 -25.32 5.97 0.90
CA MET A 123 -26.06 5.64 2.13
C MET A 123 -26.14 6.85 3.07
N ASP A 124 -25.22 7.79 2.95
CA ASP A 124 -25.20 9.04 3.69
C ASP A 124 -24.69 10.19 2.79
N GLU A 125 -24.63 11.40 3.35
CA GLU A 125 -24.13 12.59 2.66
C GLU A 125 -22.60 12.78 2.80
N THR A 126 -21.86 11.72 3.16
CA THR A 126 -20.40 11.81 3.31
C THR A 126 -19.67 11.68 1.98
N ALA A 127 -18.38 12.04 1.98
CA ALA A 127 -17.53 11.93 0.81
C ALA A 127 -17.25 10.46 0.48
N TYR A 128 -17.55 10.05 -0.75
CA TYR A 128 -17.16 8.75 -1.27
C TYR A 128 -15.92 8.88 -2.16
N ALA A 129 -14.99 7.94 -2.04
CA ALA A 129 -13.81 7.87 -2.88
C ALA A 129 -13.88 6.62 -3.76
N PHE A 130 -13.90 6.82 -5.06
CA PHE A 130 -13.90 5.75 -6.05
C PHE A 130 -12.51 5.58 -6.62
N SER A 131 -12.10 4.34 -6.83
CA SER A 131 -11.02 4.02 -7.75
C SER A 131 -11.52 2.92 -8.67
N ALA A 132 -10.92 2.84 -9.86
CA ALA A 132 -11.13 1.77 -10.81
C ALA A 132 -9.79 1.22 -11.29
N ARG A 133 -9.77 -0.05 -11.68
CA ARG A 133 -8.66 -0.71 -12.35
C ARG A 133 -9.21 -1.58 -13.45
N ALA A 134 -8.41 -1.85 -14.47
CA ALA A 134 -8.75 -2.75 -15.57
C ALA A 134 -8.44 -4.20 -15.21
N ILE A 135 -9.30 -5.12 -15.62
CA ILE A 135 -8.98 -6.53 -15.82
C ILE A 135 -9.12 -6.80 -17.31
N TYR A 136 -8.00 -7.09 -17.98
CA TYR A 136 -7.97 -7.22 -19.45
C TYR A 136 -8.60 -8.52 -19.96
N TRP A 137 -8.45 -9.62 -19.22
CA TRP A 137 -9.14 -10.88 -19.49
C TRP A 137 -9.17 -11.77 -18.25
N THR A 138 -10.04 -12.78 -18.25
CA THR A 138 -10.17 -13.75 -17.15
C THR A 138 -8.85 -14.50 -16.93
N GLY A 139 -8.35 -14.46 -15.69
CA GLY A 139 -7.10 -15.14 -15.30
C GLY A 139 -5.83 -14.30 -15.48
N TYR A 140 -5.94 -13.08 -16.04
CA TYR A 140 -4.83 -12.12 -16.00
C TYR A 140 -4.86 -11.30 -14.71
N SER A 141 -3.67 -10.92 -14.22
CA SER A 141 -3.56 -9.99 -13.10
C SER A 141 -4.19 -8.65 -13.46
N ALA A 142 -5.02 -8.12 -12.56
CA ALA A 142 -5.58 -6.78 -12.74
C ALA A 142 -4.46 -5.74 -12.81
N SER A 143 -4.72 -4.61 -13.47
CA SER A 143 -3.83 -3.45 -13.41
C SER A 143 -3.79 -2.85 -12.00
N ASP A 144 -2.88 -1.91 -11.77
CA ASP A 144 -2.94 -1.04 -10.59
C ASP A 144 -4.26 -0.28 -10.53
N TRP A 145 -4.66 0.06 -9.31
CA TRP A 145 -5.74 1.00 -9.05
C TRP A 145 -5.38 2.40 -9.55
N ALA A 146 -6.34 3.04 -10.20
CA ALA A 146 -6.24 4.44 -10.60
C ALA A 146 -6.27 5.38 -9.36
N PRO A 147 -5.90 6.66 -9.51
CA PRO A 147 -6.14 7.66 -8.48
C PRO A 147 -7.61 7.72 -8.05
N LEU A 148 -7.82 8.19 -6.83
CA LEU A 148 -9.12 8.34 -6.20
C LEU A 148 -9.88 9.50 -6.85
N PHE A 149 -11.12 9.21 -7.21
CA PHE A 149 -12.12 10.17 -7.65
C PHE A 149 -13.13 10.37 -6.52
N TYR A 150 -13.24 11.59 -6.02
CA TYR A 150 -14.11 11.91 -4.89
C TYR A 150 -15.47 12.40 -5.37
N VAL A 151 -16.53 11.90 -4.75
CA VAL A 151 -17.91 12.34 -4.96
C VAL A 151 -18.50 12.78 -3.63
N MET A 152 -19.11 13.96 -3.64
CA MET A 152 -19.88 14.49 -2.52
C MET A 152 -21.36 14.46 -2.91
N PRO A 153 -22.17 13.54 -2.33
CA PRO A 153 -23.62 13.56 -2.51
C PRO A 153 -24.17 14.95 -2.14
N GLN A 154 -25.13 15.45 -2.93
CA GLN A 154 -25.81 16.70 -2.62
C GLN A 154 -27.06 16.40 -1.76
N PRO A 155 -27.37 17.23 -0.74
CA PRO A 155 -28.61 17.09 0.01
C PRO A 155 -29.81 17.29 -0.93
N GLY A 156 -30.66 16.27 -1.08
CA GLY A 156 -31.78 16.35 -2.03
C GLY A 156 -32.76 15.18 -2.09
N GLY A 157 -32.61 14.14 -1.26
CA GLY A 157 -33.56 13.03 -1.12
C GLY A 157 -33.89 12.77 0.34
N PRO A 158 -35.00 12.06 0.67
CA PRO A 158 -35.40 11.82 2.07
C PRO A 158 -34.25 11.19 2.86
N GLU A 159 -33.93 11.80 4.00
CA GLU A 159 -32.76 11.53 4.85
C GLU A 159 -32.66 10.04 5.23
N PRO A 160 -31.58 9.31 4.84
CA PRO A 160 -31.27 8.00 5.39
C PRO A 160 -30.60 8.15 6.77
N PRO A 161 -30.79 7.18 7.70
CA PRO A 161 -30.17 7.22 9.02
C PRO A 161 -28.63 7.13 8.94
N PRO A 162 -27.89 7.75 9.88
CA PRO A 162 -26.45 7.92 9.76
C PRO A 162 -25.66 6.62 9.99
N SER A 163 -24.92 6.17 8.96
CA SER A 163 -23.75 5.28 9.13
C SER A 163 -22.77 5.40 7.96
N ILE A 164 -21.50 5.63 8.29
CA ILE A 164 -20.36 5.78 7.36
C ILE A 164 -20.01 4.43 6.72
N ASP A 165 -19.96 4.35 5.39
CA ASP A 165 -19.43 3.20 4.63
C ASP A 165 -18.63 3.65 3.40
N TRP A 166 -17.49 3.00 3.13
CA TRP A 166 -16.60 3.31 2.00
C TRP A 166 -16.69 2.21 0.93
N LEU A 167 -16.83 2.58 -0.35
CA LEU A 167 -17.03 1.67 -1.48
C LEU A 167 -15.93 1.87 -2.56
N PHE A 168 -15.13 0.85 -2.86
CA PHE A 168 -14.22 0.82 -4.02
C PHE A 168 -14.74 -0.13 -5.11
N MET A 169 -14.26 0.00 -6.35
CA MET A 169 -14.92 -0.69 -7.49
C MET A 169 -13.97 -1.09 -8.63
N VAL A 170 -13.96 -2.37 -9.00
CA VAL A 170 -13.14 -2.92 -10.10
C VAL A 170 -13.93 -2.99 -11.41
N LEU A 171 -13.35 -2.48 -12.50
CA LEU A 171 -13.88 -2.57 -13.87
C LEU A 171 -13.09 -3.60 -14.70
N PRO A 172 -13.64 -4.74 -15.12
CA PRO A 172 -13.06 -5.46 -16.25
C PRO A 172 -13.30 -4.72 -17.57
N MET A 173 -12.35 -4.81 -18.50
CA MET A 173 -12.61 -4.59 -19.92
C MET A 173 -12.45 -5.94 -20.61
N LEU A 174 -13.54 -6.45 -21.18
CA LEU A 174 -13.47 -7.53 -22.16
C LEU A 174 -13.22 -6.89 -23.53
N LEU A 175 -12.07 -7.16 -24.14
CA LEU A 175 -11.97 -7.12 -25.60
C LEU A 175 -12.54 -8.44 -26.12
N GLU A 176 -13.57 -8.35 -26.97
CA GLU A 176 -13.91 -9.44 -27.90
C GLU A 176 -12.83 -9.63 -28.96
#